data_AF-A0AAD0T7Q0-F1
#
_entry.id   AF-A0AAD0T7Q0-F1
#
_cell.length_a   1.000
_cell.length_b   1.000
_cell.length_c   1.000
_cell.angle_alpha   90.00
_cell.angle_beta   90.00
_cell.angle_gamma   90.00
#
_symmetry.space_group_name_H-M   'P 1'
#
loop_
_entity.id
_entity.type
_entity.pdbx_description
1 polymer ?
#
loop_
_entity_poly.entity_id
_entity_poly.type
_entity_poly.pdbx_seq_one_letter_code
_entity_poly.pdbx_strand_id
1 'polypeptide(L)'
;MNKINFILTFLVLLLLSNTCQTKERATSEDRVVTISVDTDDQQVVPDVDEKSSYTEYGPGQVASESVVEEVERIQTAGIIIGPNSSYNTDVMDYVSCLLKSDVKINFVAGLGKSAVVAALFSQTKKPELVKWKFFRLKDKEDIDDMLEELSLSKRAIKRSTVALYLAKPKDKTISFDTKGDIDSNIRNNIKLNKLIMNGAYKVDLKKGSPLIANKVFFFSYDKKLSVSKNHINGKMVQINMPKQNYSLVKKCEIIKENL
;
A
#
# COMPACT_ATOMS: atom_id res chain seq x y z
N MET A 1 -24.91 -33.73 -40.42
CA MET A 1 -25.37 -33.21 -39.11
C MET A 1 -26.78 -32.68 -39.26
N ASN A 2 -27.75 -33.25 -38.54
CA ASN A 2 -29.17 -32.94 -38.68
C ASN A 2 -29.45 -31.46 -38.36
N LYS A 3 -30.28 -30.80 -39.18
CA LYS A 3 -30.70 -29.40 -39.00
C LYS A 3 -31.27 -29.13 -37.59
N ILE A 4 -31.87 -30.15 -36.97
CA ILE A 4 -32.39 -30.11 -35.60
C ILE A 4 -31.27 -29.94 -34.56
N ASN A 5 -30.12 -30.60 -34.75
CA ASN A 5 -28.99 -30.50 -33.82
C ASN A 5 -28.29 -29.14 -33.90
N PHE A 6 -28.33 -28.49 -35.07
CA PHE A 6 -27.80 -27.13 -35.26
C PHE A 6 -28.69 -26.08 -34.58
N ILE A 7 -30.01 -26.24 -34.66
CA ILE A 7 -30.97 -25.35 -33.97
C ILE A 7 -30.83 -25.50 -32.45
N LEU A 8 -30.67 -26.73 -31.95
CA LEU A 8 -30.51 -26.97 -30.52
C LEU A 8 -29.20 -26.37 -29.96
N THR A 9 -28.09 -26.51 -30.70
CA THR A 9 -26.80 -25.91 -30.30
C THR A 9 -26.82 -24.39 -30.38
N PHE A 10 -27.53 -23.81 -31.36
CA PHE A 10 -27.70 -22.36 -31.47
C PHE A 10 -28.57 -21.78 -30.35
N LEU A 11 -29.62 -22.50 -29.92
CA LEU A 11 -30.48 -22.10 -28.80
C LEU A 11 -29.74 -22.12 -27.46
N VAL A 12 -28.88 -23.13 -27.23
CA VAL A 12 -28.05 -23.22 -26.03
C VAL A 12 -27.01 -22.09 -25.98
N LEU A 13 -26.45 -21.71 -27.14
CA LEU A 13 -25.50 -20.59 -27.22
C LEU A 13 -26.18 -19.24 -26.91
N LEU A 14 -27.43 -19.05 -27.36
CA LEU A 14 -28.25 -17.84 -27.12
C LEU A 14 -28.68 -17.69 -25.66
N LEU A 15 -28.94 -18.80 -24.96
CA LEU A 15 -29.27 -18.78 -23.53
C LEU A 15 -28.05 -18.45 -22.66
N LEU A 16 -26.84 -18.84 -23.08
CA LEU A 16 -25.60 -18.54 -22.36
C LEU A 16 -25.10 -17.09 -22.57
N SER A 17 -25.54 -16.39 -23.61
CA SER A 17 -25.16 -14.99 -23.86
C SER A 17 -25.99 -13.94 -23.10
N ASN A 18 -27.07 -14.34 -22.43
CA ASN A 18 -27.96 -13.41 -21.70
C ASN A 18 -27.72 -13.34 -20.18
N THR A 19 -26.71 -14.03 -19.64
CA THR A 19 -26.30 -13.89 -18.23
C THR A 19 -25.22 -12.82 -18.07
N CYS A 20 -25.45 -11.63 -18.65
CA CYS A 20 -24.71 -10.43 -18.27
C CYS A 20 -25.49 -9.74 -17.15
N GLN A 21 -25.15 -10.05 -15.90
CA GLN A 21 -25.62 -9.31 -14.73
C GLN A 21 -25.12 -7.86 -14.86
N THR A 22 -26.03 -6.96 -15.25
CA THR A 22 -25.90 -5.54 -14.96
C THR A 22 -25.96 -5.39 -13.44
N LYS A 23 -24.81 -5.05 -12.83
CA LYS A 23 -24.80 -4.59 -11.44
C LYS A 23 -25.74 -3.40 -11.33
N GLU A 24 -26.82 -3.61 -10.60
CA GLU A 24 -27.75 -2.58 -10.15
C GLU A 24 -26.98 -1.44 -9.50
N ARG A 25 -27.20 -0.25 -10.04
CA ARG A 25 -26.79 1.02 -9.48
C ARG A 25 -27.78 1.29 -8.35
N ALA A 26 -27.33 1.11 -7.11
CA ALA A 26 -28.11 1.48 -5.94
C ALA A 26 -28.49 2.97 -6.05
N THR A 27 -29.80 3.20 -6.15
CA THR A 27 -30.57 4.37 -5.74
C THR A 27 -29.77 5.64 -5.43
N SER A 28 -29.77 6.57 -6.37
CA SER A 28 -29.60 7.99 -6.09
C SER A 28 -30.83 8.47 -5.32
N GLU A 29 -30.67 8.79 -4.05
CA GLU A 29 -31.56 9.75 -3.39
C GLU A 29 -31.24 11.14 -3.95
N ASP A 30 -32.15 11.67 -4.77
CA ASP A 30 -32.18 13.09 -5.09
C ASP A 30 -32.48 13.88 -3.81
N ARG A 31 -31.45 14.37 -3.14
CA ARG A 31 -31.59 15.54 -2.26
C ARG A 31 -31.32 16.79 -3.08
N VAL A 32 -32.39 17.30 -3.67
CA VAL A 32 -32.43 18.67 -4.19
C VAL A 32 -32.36 19.62 -2.99
N VAL A 33 -31.21 20.26 -2.80
CA VAL A 33 -31.08 21.40 -1.89
C VAL A 33 -31.50 22.64 -2.67
N THR A 34 -32.74 23.06 -2.48
CA THR A 34 -33.21 24.39 -2.90
C THR A 34 -32.67 25.42 -1.92
N ILE A 35 -31.80 26.31 -2.40
CA ILE A 35 -31.44 27.54 -1.69
C ILE A 35 -32.50 28.58 -2.06
N SER A 36 -33.38 28.93 -1.12
CA SER A 36 -34.21 30.12 -1.25
C SER A 36 -33.33 31.34 -0.98
N VAL A 37 -32.99 32.06 -2.05
CA VAL A 37 -32.46 33.42 -1.97
C VAL A 37 -33.65 34.35 -2.21
N ASP A 38 -34.28 34.80 -1.13
CA ASP A 38 -35.03 36.06 -1.16
C ASP A 38 -34.07 37.14 -0.63
N THR A 39 -33.51 37.87 -1.57
CA THR A 39 -32.93 39.20 -1.36
C THR A 39 -34.02 40.26 -1.47
N ASP A 40 -33.68 41.44 -0.95
CA ASP A 40 -34.34 42.75 -1.09
C ASP A 40 -35.10 43.18 0.19
N ASP A 41 -34.79 44.31 0.83
CA ASP A 41 -34.35 45.59 0.27
C ASP A 41 -33.49 46.41 1.27
N GLN A 42 -32.43 47.03 0.74
CA GLN A 42 -32.10 48.46 0.82
C GLN A 42 -32.12 49.19 2.20
N GLN A 43 -31.18 50.05 2.59
CA GLN A 43 -30.16 50.82 1.88
C GLN A 43 -29.26 51.54 2.92
N VAL A 44 -28.00 51.79 2.53
CA VAL A 44 -27.18 53.02 2.78
C VAL A 44 -26.65 53.27 4.20
N VAL A 45 -25.39 52.87 4.48
CA VAL A 45 -24.12 53.67 4.65
C VAL A 45 -24.11 54.74 5.79
N PRO A 46 -22.96 55.04 6.42
CA PRO A 46 -22.73 54.94 7.87
C PRO A 46 -22.57 56.33 8.54
N ASP A 47 -22.45 56.37 9.87
CA ASP A 47 -21.30 57.08 10.45
C ASP A 47 -20.97 56.64 11.88
N VAL A 48 -19.69 56.77 12.18
CA VAL A 48 -18.90 56.34 13.35
C VAL A 48 -19.20 57.26 14.55
N ASP A 49 -19.36 56.79 15.80
CA ASP A 49 -18.34 56.64 16.87
C ASP A 49 -19.13 56.47 18.21
N GLU A 50 -18.64 56.08 19.37
CA GLU A 50 -17.37 55.54 19.89
C GLU A 50 -17.75 54.86 21.24
N LYS A 51 -17.11 53.72 21.55
CA LYS A 51 -16.91 53.05 22.86
C LYS A 51 -17.78 53.51 24.06
N SER A 52 -18.35 52.62 24.87
CA SER A 52 -17.74 51.46 25.52
C SER A 52 -18.81 50.73 26.33
N SER A 53 -18.44 49.56 26.82
CA SER A 53 -19.19 48.70 27.75
C SER A 53 -20.20 47.77 27.08
N TYR A 54 -19.96 46.47 27.23
CA TYR A 54 -21.00 45.61 27.77
C TYR A 54 -20.38 44.37 28.41
N THR A 55 -20.58 44.28 29.72
CA THR A 55 -20.55 43.04 30.50
C THR A 55 -21.77 42.20 30.12
N GLU A 56 -21.56 40.97 29.68
CA GLU A 56 -22.65 40.06 29.30
C GLU A 56 -23.25 39.40 30.55
N TYR A 57 -24.56 39.59 30.75
CA TYR A 57 -25.42 38.82 31.66
C TYR A 57 -26.29 37.91 30.78
N GLY A 58 -26.11 36.59 30.90
CA GLY A 58 -26.87 35.57 30.17
C GLY A 58 -26.49 34.16 30.63
N PRO A 59 -27.33 33.13 30.40
CA PRO A 59 -27.07 31.77 30.86
C PRO A 59 -25.76 31.28 30.24
N GLY A 60 -24.82 30.89 31.11
CA GLY A 60 -23.42 30.67 30.77
C GLY A 60 -23.26 29.78 29.55
N GLN A 61 -22.46 30.26 28.60
CA GLN A 61 -22.02 29.47 27.45
C GLN A 61 -21.40 28.18 27.98
N VAL A 62 -22.14 27.09 27.87
CA VAL A 62 -21.59 25.74 28.05
C VAL A 62 -20.47 25.66 27.02
N ALA A 63 -19.25 25.50 27.52
CA ALA A 63 -18.05 25.39 26.70
C ALA A 63 -18.38 24.51 25.49
N SER A 64 -18.19 25.05 24.29
CA SER A 64 -18.32 24.28 23.06
C SER A 64 -17.45 23.04 23.23
N GLU A 65 -18.07 21.91 23.56
CA GLU A 65 -17.43 20.62 23.40
C GLU A 65 -17.08 20.60 21.92
N SER A 66 -15.78 20.74 21.64
CA SER A 66 -15.27 20.44 20.33
C SER A 66 -15.70 19.02 20.07
N VAL A 67 -16.76 18.85 19.27
CA VAL A 67 -17.04 17.59 18.60
C VAL A 67 -15.80 17.38 17.77
N VAL A 68 -14.86 16.62 18.31
CA VAL A 68 -13.75 16.08 17.56
C VAL A 68 -14.45 15.19 16.57
N GLU A 69 -14.66 15.68 15.35
CA GLU A 69 -14.87 14.80 14.21
C GLU A 69 -13.74 13.80 14.28
N GLU A 70 -14.08 12.56 14.64
CA GLU A 70 -13.16 11.45 14.65
C GLU A 70 -12.90 11.16 13.17
N VAL A 71 -12.03 11.98 12.56
CA VAL A 71 -11.55 11.78 11.20
C VAL A 71 -10.96 10.39 11.21
N GLU A 72 -11.67 9.45 10.59
CA GLU A 72 -11.26 8.06 10.46
C GLU A 72 -9.82 8.07 9.91
N ARG A 73 -8.85 7.87 10.81
CA ARG A 73 -7.44 7.97 10.44
C ARG A 73 -7.15 6.75 9.60
N ILE A 74 -7.23 6.89 8.27
CA ILE A 74 -6.82 5.85 7.34
C ILE A 74 -5.43 5.38 7.76
N GLN A 75 -5.35 4.16 8.27
CA GLN A 75 -4.09 3.59 8.69
C GLN A 75 -3.29 3.29 7.43
N THR A 76 -2.25 4.09 7.19
CA THR A 76 -1.35 3.89 6.07
C THR A 76 -0.09 3.16 6.54
N ALA A 77 0.30 2.14 5.79
CA ALA A 77 1.49 1.36 6.07
C ALA A 77 2.50 1.41 4.92
N GLY A 78 3.78 1.49 5.30
CA GLY A 78 4.92 1.26 4.44
C GLY A 78 5.45 -0.15 4.64
N ILE A 79 5.93 -0.80 3.58
CA ILE A 79 6.50 -2.14 3.66
C ILE A 79 7.94 -2.10 3.19
N ILE A 80 8.85 -2.63 4.00
CA ILE A 80 10.23 -2.89 3.61
C ILE A 80 10.50 -4.38 3.80
N ILE A 81 10.85 -5.07 2.72
CA ILE A 81 11.16 -6.49 2.71
C ILE A 81 12.68 -6.64 2.75
N GLY A 82 13.18 -7.20 3.84
CA GLY A 82 14.60 -7.50 4.02
C GLY A 82 15.13 -8.51 3.01
N PRO A 83 16.46 -8.63 2.89
CA PRO A 83 17.10 -9.56 1.96
C PRO A 83 16.87 -11.00 2.41
N ASN A 84 16.94 -11.92 1.46
CA ASN A 84 16.80 -13.35 1.68
C ASN A 84 17.74 -14.13 0.75
N SER A 85 18.16 -15.32 1.16
CA SER A 85 18.93 -16.26 0.33
C SER A 85 18.11 -16.73 -0.89
N SER A 86 16.79 -16.83 -0.76
CA SER A 86 15.86 -17.27 -1.82
C SER A 86 14.81 -16.20 -2.14
N TYR A 87 14.01 -16.43 -3.19
CA TYR A 87 12.84 -15.62 -3.53
C TYR A 87 11.62 -15.99 -2.66
N ASN A 88 11.79 -15.91 -1.35
CA ASN A 88 10.74 -16.24 -0.41
C ASN A 88 9.58 -15.21 -0.50
N THR A 89 8.35 -15.70 -0.51
CA THR A 89 7.13 -14.88 -0.59
C THR A 89 6.25 -14.95 0.65
N ASP A 90 6.70 -15.57 1.75
CA ASP A 90 5.96 -15.70 3.02
C ASP A 90 5.56 -14.34 3.62
N VAL A 91 6.34 -13.28 3.34
CA VAL A 91 5.99 -11.90 3.69
C VAL A 91 4.62 -11.50 3.16
N MET A 92 4.21 -12.02 2.00
CA MET A 92 2.92 -11.73 1.38
C MET A 92 1.74 -12.19 2.25
N ASP A 93 1.92 -13.20 3.11
CA ASP A 93 0.87 -13.60 4.04
C ASP A 93 0.64 -12.53 5.11
N TYR A 94 1.71 -11.92 5.64
CA TYR A 94 1.61 -10.78 6.55
C TYR A 94 1.00 -9.56 5.88
N VAL A 95 1.39 -9.28 4.62
CA VAL A 95 0.78 -8.21 3.83
C VAL A 95 -0.71 -8.47 3.59
N SER A 96 -1.10 -9.73 3.37
CA SER A 96 -2.52 -10.09 3.25
C SER A 96 -3.30 -9.80 4.52
N CYS A 97 -2.71 -10.01 5.70
CA CYS A 97 -3.33 -9.67 6.98
C CYS A 97 -3.49 -8.15 7.13
N LEU A 98 -2.49 -7.35 6.74
CA LEU A 98 -2.59 -5.88 6.74
C LEU A 98 -3.75 -5.39 5.87
N LEU A 99 -3.86 -5.90 4.65
CA LEU A 99 -4.93 -5.53 3.73
C LEU A 99 -6.32 -5.97 4.24
N LYS A 100 -6.42 -7.09 4.96
CA LYS A 100 -7.66 -7.56 5.61
C LYS A 100 -8.05 -6.77 6.85
N SER A 101 -7.13 -5.96 7.40
CA SER A 101 -7.38 -5.07 8.53
C SER A 101 -7.60 -3.62 8.09
N ASP A 102 -8.00 -3.40 6.83
CA ASP A 102 -8.27 -2.09 6.23
C ASP A 102 -7.07 -1.11 6.24
N VAL A 103 -5.86 -1.65 6.32
CA VAL A 103 -4.61 -0.87 6.28
C VAL A 103 -4.20 -0.64 4.83
N LYS A 104 -4.12 0.62 4.42
CA LYS A 104 -3.70 0.99 3.07
C LYS A 104 -2.18 0.95 2.96
N ILE A 105 -1.66 0.14 2.04
CA ILE A 105 -0.22 0.14 1.75
C ILE A 105 0.11 1.31 0.82
N ASN A 106 0.94 2.24 1.28
CA ASN A 106 1.35 3.41 0.49
C ASN A 106 2.62 3.15 -0.34
N PHE A 107 3.57 2.41 0.22
CA PHE A 107 4.79 2.06 -0.49
C PHE A 107 5.30 0.67 -0.14
N VAL A 108 6.09 0.12 -1.04
CA VAL A 108 6.84 -1.12 -0.83
C VAL A 108 8.28 -0.93 -1.30
N ALA A 109 9.23 -1.43 -0.52
CA ALA A 109 10.64 -1.52 -0.89
C ALA A 109 11.13 -2.95 -0.64
N GLY A 110 12.05 -3.43 -1.47
CA GLY A 110 12.68 -4.74 -1.29
C GLY A 110 14.19 -4.61 -1.34
N LEU A 111 14.86 -5.34 -0.46
CA LEU A 111 16.32 -5.41 -0.40
C LEU A 111 16.81 -6.72 -1.01
N GLY A 112 17.89 -6.67 -1.78
CA GLY A 112 18.48 -7.89 -2.35
C GLY A 112 17.53 -8.60 -3.32
N LYS A 113 17.40 -9.92 -3.19
CA LYS A 113 16.44 -10.73 -3.97
C LYS A 113 14.97 -10.34 -3.74
N SER A 114 14.65 -9.78 -2.57
CA SER A 114 13.30 -9.32 -2.25
C SER A 114 12.87 -8.09 -3.03
N ALA A 115 13.79 -7.40 -3.73
CA ALA A 115 13.46 -6.30 -4.64
C ALA A 115 12.48 -6.73 -5.75
N VAL A 116 12.63 -7.97 -6.25
CA VAL A 116 11.74 -8.54 -7.27
C VAL A 116 10.34 -8.76 -6.71
N VAL A 117 10.26 -9.29 -5.49
CA VAL A 117 8.99 -9.54 -4.79
C VAL A 117 8.25 -8.22 -4.55
N ALA A 118 8.96 -7.19 -4.08
CA ALA A 118 8.42 -5.84 -3.89
C ALA A 118 7.92 -5.23 -5.20
N ALA A 119 8.69 -5.34 -6.29
CA ALA A 119 8.30 -4.85 -7.60
C ALA A 119 7.03 -5.53 -8.11
N LEU A 120 6.95 -6.86 -8.00
CA LEU A 120 5.77 -7.59 -8.42
C LEU A 120 4.53 -7.25 -7.58
N PHE A 121 4.70 -7.11 -6.26
CA PHE A 121 3.62 -6.68 -5.38
C PHE A 121 3.13 -5.27 -5.72
N SER A 122 4.05 -4.33 -6.01
CA SER A 122 3.66 -2.97 -6.42
C SER A 122 2.81 -2.99 -7.69
N GLN A 123 3.09 -3.90 -8.64
CA GLN A 123 2.30 -4.06 -9.86
C GLN A 123 0.94 -4.70 -9.61
N THR A 124 0.89 -5.84 -8.91
CA THR A 124 -0.33 -6.65 -8.80
C THR A 124 -1.25 -6.19 -7.68
N LYS A 125 -0.68 -5.59 -6.62
CA LYS A 125 -1.36 -5.22 -5.36
C LYS A 125 -2.08 -6.38 -4.66
N LYS A 126 -1.83 -7.61 -5.12
CA LYS A 126 -2.50 -8.84 -4.65
C LYS A 126 -1.42 -9.81 -4.15
N PRO A 127 -1.30 -10.01 -2.83
CA PRO A 127 -0.27 -10.86 -2.25
C PRO A 127 -0.31 -12.31 -2.79
N GLU A 128 -1.51 -12.85 -3.03
CA GLU A 128 -1.71 -14.21 -3.56
C GLU A 128 -1.13 -14.38 -4.97
N LEU A 129 -1.29 -13.38 -5.85
CA LEU A 129 -0.74 -13.43 -7.21
C LEU A 129 0.78 -13.41 -7.21
N VAL A 130 1.39 -12.72 -6.24
CA VAL A 130 2.85 -12.72 -6.07
C VAL A 130 3.31 -14.14 -5.72
N LYS A 131 2.70 -14.76 -4.70
CA LYS A 131 3.04 -16.13 -4.29
C LYS A 131 2.88 -17.12 -5.45
N TRP A 132 1.78 -17.03 -6.19
CA TRP A 132 1.51 -17.91 -7.33
C TRP A 132 2.55 -17.78 -8.45
N LYS A 133 2.93 -16.54 -8.81
CA LYS A 133 3.97 -16.32 -9.83
C LYS A 133 5.34 -16.86 -9.42
N PHE A 134 5.75 -16.65 -8.17
CA PHE A 134 7.02 -17.20 -7.68
C PHE A 134 6.98 -18.72 -7.48
N PHE A 135 5.81 -19.29 -7.17
CA PHE A 135 5.66 -20.75 -7.11
C PHE A 135 5.99 -21.42 -8.44
N ARG A 136 5.63 -20.78 -9.57
CA ARG A 136 5.96 -21.26 -10.92
C ARG A 136 7.43 -21.14 -11.30
N LEU A 137 8.21 -20.39 -10.53
CA LEU A 137 9.61 -20.05 -10.84
C LEU A 137 10.61 -20.76 -9.94
N LYS A 138 10.17 -21.72 -9.12
CA LYS A 138 11.00 -22.39 -8.10
C LYS A 138 12.25 -23.08 -8.66
N ASP A 139 12.20 -23.53 -9.90
CA ASP A 139 13.27 -24.30 -10.54
C ASP A 139 14.18 -23.44 -11.42
N LYS A 140 13.93 -22.13 -11.51
CA LYS A 140 14.74 -21.22 -12.31
C LYS A 140 15.80 -20.53 -11.46
N GLU A 141 17.06 -20.70 -11.86
CA GLU A 141 18.21 -20.03 -11.24
C GLU A 141 18.65 -18.77 -11.98
N ASP A 142 18.38 -18.69 -13.29
CA ASP A 142 18.74 -17.54 -14.11
C ASP A 142 17.84 -16.32 -13.80
N ILE A 143 18.49 -15.18 -13.57
CA ILE A 143 17.83 -13.93 -13.17
C ILE A 143 17.09 -13.30 -14.35
N ASP A 144 17.67 -13.33 -15.55
CA ASP A 144 17.08 -12.76 -16.76
C ASP A 144 15.80 -13.50 -17.13
N ASP A 145 15.87 -14.83 -17.19
CA ASP A 145 14.71 -15.69 -17.49
C ASP A 145 13.58 -15.51 -16.49
N MET A 146 13.94 -15.39 -15.19
CA MET A 146 12.95 -15.17 -14.14
C MET A 146 12.28 -13.80 -14.26
N LEU A 147 13.04 -12.74 -14.54
CA LEU A 147 12.48 -11.39 -14.68
C LEU A 147 11.58 -11.25 -15.91
N GLU A 148 11.93 -11.93 -17.00
CA GLU A 148 11.10 -11.98 -18.21
C GLU A 148 9.74 -12.64 -17.93
N GLU A 149 9.75 -13.80 -17.28
CA GLU A 149 8.51 -14.55 -16.99
C GLU A 149 7.65 -13.91 -15.90
N LEU A 150 8.26 -13.18 -14.97
CA LEU A 150 7.51 -12.33 -14.04
C LEU A 150 6.74 -11.22 -14.77
N SER A 151 7.15 -10.87 -16.00
CA SER A 151 6.53 -9.86 -16.86
C SER A 151 6.33 -8.54 -16.11
N LEU A 152 7.42 -8.06 -15.50
CA LEU A 152 7.43 -6.80 -14.76
C LEU A 152 7.23 -5.64 -15.73
N SER A 153 6.12 -4.92 -15.58
CA SER A 153 5.78 -3.78 -16.41
C SER A 153 6.12 -2.49 -15.69
N LYS A 154 7.16 -1.78 -16.17
CA LYS A 154 7.54 -0.45 -15.65
C LYS A 154 6.37 0.52 -15.63
N ARG A 155 5.51 0.46 -16.65
CA ARG A 155 4.33 1.30 -16.77
C ARG A 155 3.29 0.97 -15.69
N ALA A 156 3.04 -0.32 -15.45
CA ALA A 156 2.09 -0.75 -14.42
C ALA A 156 2.59 -0.39 -13.02
N ILE A 157 3.88 -0.59 -12.74
CA ILE A 157 4.51 -0.22 -11.47
C ILE A 157 4.40 1.29 -11.23
N LYS A 158 4.75 2.13 -12.21
CA LYS A 158 4.69 3.59 -12.08
C LYS A 158 3.27 4.15 -11.91
N ARG A 159 2.25 3.46 -12.44
CA ARG A 159 0.83 3.85 -12.30
C ARG A 159 0.17 3.23 -11.06
N SER A 160 0.87 2.39 -10.32
CA SER A 160 0.29 1.75 -9.15
C SER A 160 0.05 2.76 -8.04
N THR A 161 -1.00 2.49 -7.26
CA THR A 161 -1.30 3.23 -6.03
C THR A 161 -0.34 2.87 -4.89
N VAL A 162 0.38 1.75 -5.01
CA VAL A 162 1.45 1.35 -4.10
C VAL A 162 2.78 1.76 -4.73
N ALA A 163 3.45 2.77 -4.18
CA ALA A 163 4.70 3.26 -4.71
C ALA A 163 5.84 2.26 -4.49
N LEU A 164 6.58 1.93 -5.55
CA LEU A 164 7.80 1.13 -5.43
C LEU A 164 8.98 2.04 -5.09
N TYR A 165 9.63 1.76 -3.95
CA TYR A 165 10.86 2.43 -3.54
C TYR A 165 12.06 1.56 -3.93
N LEU A 166 12.90 2.13 -4.78
CA LEU A 166 14.10 1.51 -5.31
C LEU A 166 15.23 1.62 -4.29
N ALA A 167 15.68 0.47 -3.77
CA ALA A 167 16.81 0.41 -2.86
C ALA A 167 18.11 0.69 -3.64
N LYS A 168 18.87 1.71 -3.25
CA LYS A 168 20.14 2.09 -3.84
C LYS A 168 21.26 1.83 -2.82
N PRO A 169 21.84 0.61 -2.79
CA PRO A 169 23.01 0.33 -1.99
C PRO A 169 24.22 1.12 -2.53
N LYS A 170 24.83 1.95 -1.69
CA LYS A 170 26.02 2.73 -1.98
C LYS A 170 26.88 2.88 -0.71
N ASP A 171 28.19 2.66 -0.82
CA ASP A 171 29.15 2.92 0.27
C ASP A 171 28.73 2.32 1.63
N LYS A 172 28.30 1.04 1.64
CA LYS A 172 27.81 0.33 2.85
C LYS A 172 26.57 0.96 3.49
N THR A 173 25.83 1.78 2.75
CA THR A 173 24.53 2.32 3.14
C THR A 173 23.46 1.99 2.10
N ILE A 174 22.21 1.82 2.51
CA ILE A 174 21.07 1.63 1.61
C ILE A 174 20.18 2.86 1.73
N SER A 175 20.06 3.58 0.62
CA SER A 175 19.10 4.68 0.43
C SER A 175 17.90 4.19 -0.37
N PHE A 176 16.78 4.91 -0.30
CA PHE A 176 15.58 4.59 -1.08
C PHE A 176 15.18 5.78 -1.93
N ASP A 177 14.78 5.51 -3.17
CA ASP A 177 14.36 6.53 -4.12
C ASP A 177 13.14 6.04 -4.91
N THR A 178 12.24 6.94 -5.28
CA THR A 178 11.10 6.65 -6.15
C THR A 178 11.46 6.80 -7.63
N LYS A 179 12.59 7.44 -7.94
CA LYS A 179 13.08 7.68 -9.29
C LYS A 179 14.23 6.75 -9.66
N GLY A 180 14.20 6.24 -10.89
CA GLY A 180 15.27 5.44 -11.46
C GLY A 180 14.77 4.42 -12.48
N ASP A 181 15.71 3.70 -13.09
CA ASP A 181 15.40 2.52 -13.90
C ASP A 181 15.14 1.32 -12.98
N ILE A 182 13.93 0.76 -13.10
CA ILE A 182 13.44 -0.32 -12.23
C ILE A 182 14.27 -1.59 -12.46
N ASP A 183 14.53 -1.97 -13.71
CA ASP A 183 15.16 -3.25 -14.04
C ASP A 183 16.63 -3.25 -13.59
N SER A 184 17.37 -2.19 -13.91
CA SER A 184 18.75 -2.02 -13.48
C SER A 184 18.86 -2.02 -11.95
N ASN A 185 17.93 -1.35 -11.26
CA ASN A 185 17.92 -1.33 -9.80
C ASN A 185 17.66 -2.71 -9.20
N ILE A 186 16.67 -3.44 -9.72
CA ILE A 186 16.35 -4.81 -9.28
C ILE A 186 17.56 -5.73 -9.50
N ARG A 187 18.16 -5.71 -10.69
CA ARG A 187 19.34 -6.53 -11.02
C ARG A 187 20.52 -6.21 -10.11
N ASN A 188 20.78 -4.92 -9.85
CA ASN A 188 21.85 -4.51 -8.94
C ASN A 188 21.61 -5.02 -7.51
N ASN A 189 20.37 -4.93 -7.01
CA ASN A 189 20.02 -5.47 -5.69
C ASN A 189 20.22 -6.99 -5.61
N ILE A 190 19.79 -7.75 -6.64
CA ILE A 190 19.99 -9.21 -6.67
C ILE A 190 21.49 -9.54 -6.66
N LYS A 191 22.30 -8.85 -7.47
CA LYS A 191 23.76 -9.05 -7.51
C LYS A 191 24.42 -8.79 -6.15
N LEU A 192 23.97 -7.74 -5.46
CA LEU A 192 24.49 -7.35 -4.14
C LEU A 192 23.85 -8.11 -2.97
N ASN A 193 22.94 -9.05 -3.22
CA ASN A 193 22.15 -9.73 -2.19
C ASN A 193 23.01 -10.34 -1.08
N LYS A 194 24.09 -11.06 -1.43
CA LYS A 194 25.00 -11.67 -0.44
C LYS A 194 25.63 -10.61 0.48
N LEU A 195 26.04 -9.47 -0.06
CA LEU A 195 26.65 -8.39 0.73
C LEU A 195 25.62 -7.71 1.65
N ILE A 196 24.40 -7.50 1.15
CA ILE A 196 23.29 -6.92 1.92
C ILE A 196 22.88 -7.88 3.06
N MET A 197 22.79 -9.18 2.80
CA MET A 197 22.49 -10.21 3.82
C MET A 197 23.55 -10.30 4.91
N ASN A 198 24.83 -10.16 4.55
CA ASN A 198 25.93 -10.27 5.49
C ASN A 198 26.07 -9.04 6.41
N GLY A 199 25.15 -8.08 6.36
CA GLY A 199 25.18 -6.88 7.20
C GLY A 199 26.30 -5.91 6.82
N ALA A 200 26.91 -6.07 5.64
CA ALA A 200 27.90 -5.12 5.13
C ALA A 200 27.27 -3.75 4.78
N TYR A 201 25.94 -3.66 4.78
CA TYR A 201 25.17 -2.46 4.51
C TYR A 201 24.30 -2.07 5.72
N LYS A 202 24.31 -0.79 6.07
CA LYS A 202 23.36 -0.17 7.02
C LYS A 202 22.21 0.46 6.23
N VAL A 203 20.98 0.24 6.66
CA VAL A 203 19.82 0.92 6.06
C VAL A 203 19.73 2.32 6.66
N ASP A 204 19.93 3.35 5.84
CA ASP A 204 19.82 4.74 6.25
C ASP A 204 18.60 5.38 5.57
N LEU A 205 17.63 5.79 6.38
CA LEU A 205 16.38 6.38 5.94
C LEU A 205 16.45 7.91 5.87
N LYS A 206 17.61 8.52 6.22
CA LYS A 206 17.75 9.99 6.36
C LYS A 206 17.88 10.78 5.05
N LYS A 207 17.89 10.16 3.86
CA LYS A 207 17.98 10.91 2.60
C LYS A 207 16.91 10.50 1.60
N GLY A 208 15.93 11.38 1.41
CA GLY A 208 15.43 11.68 0.06
C GLY A 208 14.08 11.13 -0.35
N SER A 209 13.30 10.48 0.52
CA SER A 209 11.88 10.28 0.24
C SER A 209 11.11 10.29 1.54
N PRO A 210 10.12 11.19 1.73
CA PRO A 210 9.22 11.05 2.85
C PRO A 210 8.58 9.68 2.69
N LEU A 211 8.90 8.74 3.57
CA LEU A 211 8.13 7.50 3.70
C LEU A 211 6.77 7.95 4.23
N ILE A 212 5.86 8.29 3.33
CA ILE A 212 4.52 8.79 3.66
C ILE A 212 3.71 7.57 4.11
N ALA A 213 3.91 7.16 5.36
CA ALA A 213 3.11 6.15 6.03
C ALA A 213 3.03 6.45 7.53
N ASN A 214 1.89 6.10 8.14
CA ASN A 214 1.70 6.21 9.58
C ASN A 214 2.61 5.21 10.32
N LYS A 215 2.72 3.98 9.78
CA LYS A 215 3.63 2.92 10.26
C LYS A 215 4.44 2.33 9.11
N VAL A 216 5.64 1.85 9.39
CA VAL A 216 6.50 1.15 8.42
C VAL A 216 6.85 -0.22 8.97
N PHE A 217 6.40 -1.28 8.30
CA PHE A 217 6.71 -2.66 8.63
C PHE A 217 7.97 -3.10 7.91
N PHE A 218 9.01 -3.40 8.69
CA PHE A 218 10.27 -3.96 8.22
C PHE A 218 10.29 -5.46 8.48
N PHE A 219 10.18 -6.26 7.43
CA PHE A 219 10.16 -7.72 7.50
C PHE A 219 11.57 -8.28 7.32
N SER A 220 12.12 -8.97 8.33
CA SER A 220 13.44 -9.60 8.25
C SER A 220 13.33 -11.13 8.24
N TYR A 221 14.06 -11.82 7.36
CA TYR A 221 14.08 -13.29 7.28
C TYR A 221 15.12 -13.95 8.22
N ASP A 222 15.99 -13.16 8.87
CA ASP A 222 17.05 -13.60 9.78
C ASP A 222 17.52 -12.45 10.71
N LYS A 223 18.24 -12.76 11.79
CA LYS A 223 18.70 -11.83 12.85
C LYS A 223 19.77 -10.77 12.46
N LYS A 224 20.07 -10.53 11.17
CA LYS A 224 21.33 -9.85 10.77
C LYS A 224 21.24 -8.45 10.16
N LEU A 225 20.09 -7.78 10.21
CA LEU A 225 20.03 -6.36 9.88
C LEU A 225 19.75 -5.54 11.13
N SER A 226 20.80 -4.90 11.64
CA SER A 226 20.67 -3.81 12.60
C SER A 226 20.12 -2.60 11.84
N VAL A 227 18.80 -2.48 11.80
CA VAL A 227 18.17 -1.21 11.46
C VAL A 227 18.65 -0.22 12.51
N SER A 228 19.37 0.82 12.09
CA SER A 228 19.91 1.79 13.03
C SER A 228 18.72 2.38 13.80
N LYS A 229 18.69 2.18 15.12
CA LYS A 229 17.65 2.72 16.03
C LYS A 229 17.56 4.25 16.00
N ASN A 230 18.43 4.92 15.25
CA ASN A 230 18.41 6.35 15.12
C ASN A 230 17.33 6.82 14.16
N HIS A 231 16.18 7.11 14.79
CA HIS A 231 15.23 8.16 14.44
C HIS A 231 14.17 7.80 13.40
N ILE A 232 13.10 7.15 13.87
CA ILE A 232 11.73 7.51 13.50
C ILE A 232 10.83 7.25 14.71
N ASN A 233 10.49 8.28 15.49
CA ASN A 233 9.53 8.33 16.61
C ASN A 233 8.48 7.18 16.68
N GLY A 234 8.87 5.95 17.06
CA GLY A 234 7.98 4.78 17.16
C GLY A 234 7.25 4.31 15.87
N LYS A 235 7.51 4.90 14.69
CA LYS A 235 6.73 4.58 13.46
C LYS A 235 7.17 3.31 12.74
N MET A 236 8.34 2.77 13.04
CA MET A 236 8.85 1.56 12.38
C MET A 236 8.68 0.32 13.27
N VAL A 237 8.02 -0.69 12.74
CA VAL A 237 7.81 -1.99 13.37
C VAL A 237 8.69 -3.01 12.65
N GLN A 238 9.65 -3.61 13.36
CA GLN A 238 10.43 -4.71 12.82
C GLN A 238 9.75 -6.05 13.13
N ILE A 239 9.37 -6.78 12.10
CA ILE A 239 8.82 -8.14 12.19
C ILE A 239 9.92 -9.11 11.77
N ASN A 240 10.39 -9.90 12.71
CA ASN A 240 11.32 -10.99 12.44
C ASN A 240 10.53 -12.22 12.01
N MET A 241 10.60 -12.55 10.73
CA MET A 241 9.96 -13.73 10.18
C MET A 241 10.75 -14.97 10.61
N PRO A 242 10.08 -15.96 11.21
CA PRO A 242 10.71 -17.21 11.62
C PRO A 242 11.19 -18.03 10.42
N LYS A 243 12.18 -18.90 10.65
CA LYS A 243 12.62 -19.89 9.66
C LYS A 243 11.56 -20.96 9.37
N GLN A 244 10.75 -21.30 10.38
CA GLN A 244 9.61 -22.22 10.24
C GLN A 244 8.38 -21.41 9.84
N ASN A 245 7.63 -21.88 8.85
CA ASN A 245 6.47 -21.14 8.36
C ASN A 245 5.33 -21.17 9.39
N TYR A 246 4.98 -20.01 9.96
CA TYR A 246 3.84 -19.89 10.86
C TYR A 246 2.52 -20.10 10.13
N SER A 247 1.49 -20.55 10.86
CA SER A 247 0.12 -20.57 10.35
C SER A 247 -0.33 -19.14 10.00
N LEU A 248 -1.23 -19.01 9.03
CA LEU A 248 -1.78 -17.72 8.62
C LEU A 248 -2.42 -16.98 9.81
N VAL A 249 -3.09 -17.71 10.71
CA VAL A 249 -3.69 -17.17 11.93
C VAL A 249 -2.63 -16.48 12.78
N LYS A 250 -1.50 -17.15 13.04
CA LYS A 250 -0.44 -16.58 13.87
C LYS A 250 0.23 -15.36 13.22
N LYS A 251 0.38 -15.37 11.89
CA LYS A 251 0.89 -14.21 11.14
C LYS A 251 -0.04 -13.00 11.26
N CYS A 252 -1.36 -13.22 11.21
CA CYS A 252 -2.33 -12.15 11.36
C CYS A 252 -2.42 -11.62 12.81
N GLU A 253 -2.25 -12.48 13.82
CA GLU A 253 -2.12 -12.04 15.22
C GLU A 253 -0.94 -11.08 15.40
N ILE A 254 0.24 -11.44 14.90
CA ILE A 254 1.43 -10.57 14.95
C ILE A 254 1.16 -9.21 14.31
N ILE A 255 0.45 -9.18 13.17
CA ILE A 255 0.09 -7.90 12.53
C ILE A 255 -0.85 -7.10 13.42
N LYS A 256 -1.91 -7.71 13.97
CA LYS A 256 -2.87 -7.03 14.85
C LYS A 256 -2.20 -6.45 16.11
N GLU A 257 -1.27 -7.18 16.71
CA GLU A 257 -0.50 -6.70 17.88
C GLU A 257 0.38 -5.48 17.59
N ASN A 258 0.69 -5.21 16.31
CA ASN A 258 1.58 -4.15 15.88
C ASN A 258 0.89 -3.02 15.09
N LEU A 259 -0.42 -3.11 14.85
CA LEU A 259 -1.24 -2.04 14.28
C LEU A 259 -1.60 -0.96 15.29
#